data_AF-A0A645FR60-F1
#
_entry.id   AF-A0A645FR60-F1
#
_cell.length_a   1.000
_cell.length_b   1.000
_cell.length_c   1.000
_cell.angle_alpha   90.00
_cell.angle_beta   90.00
_cell.angle_gamma   90.00
#
_symmetry.space_group_name_H-M   'P 1'
#
loop_
_entity.id
_entity.type
_entity.pdbx_description
1 polymer ?
#
loop_
_entity_poly.entity_id
_entity_poly.type
_entity_poly.pdbx_seq_one_letter_code
_entity_poly.pdbx_strand_id
1 'polypeptide(L)' 'MNCTNLKQGQTLVCERCGLELKVVSECEDERCSMGCTGDMDCCGQPMKLKG' A
#
# COMPACT_ATOMS: atom_id res chain seq x y z
N MET A 1 6.86 0.08 2.44
CA MET A 1 6.04 1.29 2.64
C MET A 1 4.87 0.95 3.53
N ASN A 2 4.79 1.58 4.71
CA ASN A 2 3.74 1.26 5.67
C ASN A 2 2.38 1.68 5.11
N CYS A 3 1.43 0.76 5.13
CA CYS A 3 0.10 0.95 4.61
C CYS A 3 -0.69 2.07 5.33
N THR A 4 -0.34 2.43 6.58
CA THR A 4 -0.92 3.59 7.30
C THR A 4 -0.57 4.94 6.67
N ASN A 5 0.50 5.00 5.86
CA ASN A 5 0.93 6.23 5.20
C ASN A 5 0.30 6.40 3.81
N LEU A 6 -0.50 5.45 3.36
CA LEU A 6 -1.14 5.47 2.05
C LEU A 6 -2.36 6.38 2.05
N LYS A 7 -2.48 7.17 0.99
CA LYS A 7 -3.57 8.13 0.76
C LYS A 7 -4.51 7.65 -0.32
N GLN A 8 -5.79 7.97 -0.18
CA GLN A 8 -6.81 7.57 -1.15
C GLN A 8 -6.43 8.08 -2.54
N GLY A 9 -6.56 7.20 -3.54
CA GLY A 9 -6.23 7.49 -4.92
C GLY A 9 -4.78 7.22 -5.31
N GLN A 10 -3.86 7.03 -4.35
CA GLN A 10 -2.51 6.57 -4.65
C GLN A 10 -2.52 5.18 -5.29
N THR A 11 -1.54 4.92 -6.15
CA THR A 11 -1.36 3.61 -6.78
C THR A 11 0.01 3.06 -6.40
N LEU A 12 0.05 1.82 -5.96
CA LEU A 12 1.26 1.05 -5.72
C LEU A 12 1.52 0.15 -6.92
N VAL A 13 2.79 -0.01 -7.29
CA VAL A 13 3.23 -0.91 -8.36
C VAL A 13 4.28 -1.89 -7.83
N CYS A 14 4.14 -3.16 -8.20
CA CYS A 14 5.20 -4.15 -8.06
C CYS A 14 6.02 -4.15 -9.35
N GLU A 15 7.26 -3.67 -9.28
CA GLU A 15 8.16 -3.60 -10.45
C GLU A 15 8.57 -4.98 -10.98
N ARG A 16 8.39 -6.07 -10.21
CA ARG A 16 8.74 -7.43 -10.67
C ARG A 16 7.73 -8.04 -11.61
N CYS A 17 6.44 -7.94 -11.26
CA CYS A 17 5.36 -8.61 -11.98
C CYS A 17 4.41 -7.64 -12.69
N GLY A 18 4.55 -6.33 -12.46
CA GLY A 18 3.70 -5.29 -13.02
C GLY A 18 2.33 -5.15 -12.34
N LEU A 19 2.10 -5.82 -11.20
CA LEU A 19 0.85 -5.69 -10.45
C LEU A 19 0.67 -4.27 -9.91
N GLU A 20 -0.52 -3.71 -10.12
CA GLU A 20 -0.90 -2.40 -9.60
C GLU A 20 -2.02 -2.54 -8.56
N LEU A 21 -1.88 -1.83 -7.44
CA LEU A 21 -2.89 -1.74 -6.39
C LEU A 21 -3.27 -0.27 -6.18
N LYS A 22 -4.56 0.05 -6.28
CA LYS A 22 -5.06 1.40 -6.00
C LYS A 22 -5.60 1.47 -4.58
N VAL A 23 -5.18 2.49 -3.84
CA VAL A 23 -5.69 2.79 -2.50
C VAL A 23 -7.09 3.36 -2.66
N VAL A 24 -8.11 2.57 -2.32
CA VAL A 24 -9.52 2.96 -2.44
C VAL A 24 -10.06 3.72 -1.22
N SER A 25 -9.39 3.58 -0.07
CA SER A 25 -9.71 4.25 1.19
C SER A 25 -8.42 4.36 2.00
N GLU A 26 -8.20 5.52 2.62
CA GLU A 26 -7.05 5.73 3.52
C GLU A 26 -7.38 5.37 4.96
N CYS A 27 -6.35 5.01 5.72
CA CYS A 27 -6.48 4.79 7.15
C CYS A 27 -6.59 6.14 7.88
N GLU A 28 -7.80 6.53 8.26
CA GLU A 28 -8.04 7.77 9.04
C GLU A 28 -7.99 7.53 10.57
N ASP A 29 -8.19 6.29 11.01
CA ASP A 29 -8.36 5.94 12.42
C ASP A 29 -7.45 4.76 12.87
N GLU A 30 -7.22 4.65 14.18
CA GLU A 30 -6.54 3.50 14.82
C GLU A 30 -7.25 2.15 14.59
N ARG A 31 -8.48 2.15 14.10
CA ARG A 31 -9.17 0.91 13.71
C ARG A 31 -8.54 0.26 12.47
N CYS A 32 -7.93 1.07 11.61
CA CYS A 32 -7.27 0.60 10.40
C CYS A 32 -5.90 -0.04 10.70
N SER A 33 -5.21 0.41 11.76
CA SER A 33 -3.90 -0.13 12.14
C SER A 33 -3.94 -1.58 12.63
N MET A 34 -5.12 -2.11 13.03
CA MET A 34 -5.27 -3.53 13.38
C MET A 34 -5.19 -4.48 12.18
N GLY A 35 -5.65 -4.04 10.98
CA GLY A 35 -5.57 -4.84 9.74
C GLY A 35 -4.39 -4.45 8.85
N CYS A 36 -3.85 -3.27 9.08
CA CYS A 36 -2.82 -2.61 8.28
C CYS A 36 -1.51 -2.59 9.09
N THR A 37 -0.88 -3.76 9.23
CA THR A 37 0.35 -3.90 10.02
C THR A 37 1.55 -4.19 9.13
N GLY A 38 2.23 -3.13 8.70
CA GLY A 38 3.53 -3.23 8.04
C GLY A 38 3.57 -2.75 6.60
N ASP A 39 4.60 -3.20 5.89
CA ASP A 39 4.87 -2.80 4.52
C ASP A 39 3.99 -3.57 3.52
N MET A 40 3.51 -2.87 2.49
CA MET A 40 2.83 -3.52 1.36
C MET A 40 3.86 -4.23 0.48
N ASP A 41 3.98 -5.55 0.66
CA ASP A 41 4.94 -6.38 -0.07
C ASP A 41 4.28 -7.18 -1.20
N CYS A 42 4.98 -7.29 -2.32
CA CYS A 42 4.61 -8.14 -3.45
C CYS A 42 5.88 -8.78 -4.03
N CYS A 43 5.82 -10.09 -4.32
CA CYS A 43 6.98 -10.86 -4.80
C CYS A 43 8.20 -10.83 -3.85
N GLY A 44 7.97 -10.74 -2.54
CA GLY A 44 9.03 -10.70 -1.52
C GLY A 44 9.79 -9.38 -1.45
N GLN A 45 9.25 -8.31 -2.03
CA GLN A 45 9.81 -6.95 -1.95
C GLN A 45 8.70 -5.91 -1.70
N PRO A 46 9.05 -4.78 -1.06
CA PRO A 46 8.10 -3.69 -0.87
C PRO A 46 7.68 -3.09 -2.20
N MET A 47 6.37 -2.87 -2.35
CA MET A 47 5.80 -2.14 -3.48
C MET A 47 6.19 -0.67 -3.44
N LYS A 48 6.19 -0.01 -4.60
CA LYS A 48 6.51 1.41 -4.74
C LYS A 48 5.29 2.23 -5.12
N LEU A 49 5.24 3.51 -4.73
CA LEU A 49 4.25 4.44 -5.27
C LEU A 49 4.52 4.69 -6.74
N LYS A 50 3.47 4.57 -7.55
CA LYS A 50 3.45 4.97 -8.94
C LYS A 50 3.32 6.50 -8.98
N GLY A 51 4.35 7.15 -9.53
CA GLY A 51 4.42 8.60 -9.73
C GLY A 51 3.53 9.08 -10.86
#